data_AF-A0A3N5JZK7-F1
#
_entry.id   AF-A0A3N5JZK7-F1
#
_cell.length_a   1.000
_cell.length_b   1.000
_cell.length_c   1.000
_cell.angle_alpha   90.00
_cell.angle_beta   90.00
_cell.angle_gamma   90.00
#
_symmetry.space_group_name_H-M   'P 1'
#
loop_
_entity.id
_entity.type
_entity.pdbx_description
1 polymer ?
#
loop_
_entity_poly.entity_id
_entity_poly.type
_entity_poly.pdbx_seq_one_letter_code
_entity_poly.pdbx_strand_id
1 'polypeptide(L)' 'MSTLKIFAEPLRAINIGIEGFAEDLKAAGAEVIQLDWRPPTGGDPRLAALLASLQDDD' A
#
# COMPACT_ATOMS: atom_id res chain seq x y z
N MET A 1 5.64 30.87 5.55
CA MET A 1 5.42 29.41 5.51
C MET A 1 6.22 28.85 4.35
N SER A 2 7.14 27.93 4.59
CA SER A 2 7.87 27.24 3.51
C SER A 2 7.02 26.08 3.00
N THR A 3 6.66 26.11 1.72
CA THR A 3 5.97 24.99 1.06
C THR A 3 6.94 23.82 0.91
N LEU A 4 6.52 22.62 1.32
CA LEU A 4 7.31 21.42 1.10
C LEU A 4 7.38 21.11 -0.40
N LYS A 5 8.56 20.68 -0.89
CA LYS A 5 8.78 20.40 -2.32
C LYS A 5 7.74 19.44 -2.91
N ILE A 6 7.29 18.45 -2.14
CA ILE A 6 6.27 17.48 -2.55
C ILE A 6 4.91 18.11 -2.91
N PHE A 7 4.66 19.36 -2.52
CA PHE A 7 3.46 20.12 -2.88
C PHE A 7 3.73 21.17 -3.96
N ALA A 8 4.98 21.29 -4.43
CA ALA A 8 5.40 22.26 -5.45
C ALA A 8 5.70 21.60 -6.80
N GLU A 9 5.73 20.27 -6.87
CA GLU A 9 6.00 19.49 -8.07
C GLU A 9 5.03 18.31 -8.19
N PRO A 10 4.85 17.73 -9.40
CA PRO A 10 3.99 16.56 -9.57
C PRO A 10 4.39 15.41 -8.64
N LEU A 11 3.41 14.87 -7.91
CA LEU A 11 3.63 13.77 -6.97
C LEU A 11 3.87 12.47 -7.74
N ARG A 12 4.98 11.80 -7.43
CA ARG A 12 5.24 10.42 -7.85
C ARG A 12 5.40 9.52 -6.64
N ALA A 13 4.72 8.38 -6.64
CA ALA A 13 4.65 7.48 -5.49
C ALA A 13 4.99 6.03 -5.86
N ILE A 14 5.52 5.31 -4.87
CA ILE A 14 5.59 3.85 -4.87
C ILE A 14 4.67 3.42 -3.72
N ASN A 15 3.55 2.77 -4.05
CA ASN A 15 2.64 2.25 -3.03
C ASN A 15 3.12 0.89 -2.54
N ILE A 16 3.08 0.68 -1.23
CA ILE A 16 3.42 -0.58 -0.56
C ILE A 16 2.25 -0.92 0.37
N GLY A 17 1.73 -2.14 0.25
CA GLY A 17 0.56 -2.59 1.01
C GLY A 17 -0.68 -2.69 0.12
N ILE A 18 -1.82 -2.22 0.62
CA ILE A 18 -3.13 -2.40 0.00
C ILE A 18 -3.17 -1.69 -1.37
N GLU A 19 -3.60 -2.42 -2.40
CA GLU A 19 -3.64 -1.92 -3.78
C GLU A 19 -4.63 -0.76 -3.97
N GLY A 20 -5.72 -0.73 -3.20
CA GLY A 20 -6.71 0.36 -3.24
C GLY A 20 -6.11 1.75 -3.04
N PHE A 21 -5.05 1.91 -2.23
CA PHE A 21 -4.37 3.21 -2.11
C PHE A 21 -3.65 3.64 -3.39
N ALA A 22 -3.11 2.69 -4.16
CA ALA A 22 -2.55 3.00 -5.47
C ALA A 22 -3.66 3.41 -6.46
N GLU A 23 -4.82 2.77 -6.40
CA GLU A 23 -5.98 3.11 -7.24
C GLU A 23 -6.50 4.52 -6.93
N ASP A 24 -6.66 4.86 -5.66
CA ASP A 24 -7.07 6.19 -5.21
C ASP A 24 -6.11 7.28 -5.71
N LEU A 25 -4.79 7.03 -5.61
CA LEU A 25 -3.77 7.94 -6.11
C LEU A 25 -3.80 8.09 -7.64
N LYS A 26 -4.04 7.01 -8.39
CA LYS A 26 -4.23 7.07 -9.85
C LYS A 26 -5.47 7.88 -10.21
N ALA A 27 -6.58 7.68 -9.49
CA ALA A 27 -7.82 8.42 -9.70
C ALA A 27 -7.66 9.92 -9.43
N ALA A 28 -6.79 10.29 -8.49
CA ALA A 28 -6.38 11.67 -8.22
C ALA A 28 -5.37 12.24 -9.24
N GLY A 29 -4.93 11.45 -10.23
CA GLY A 29 -4.00 11.87 -11.28
C GLY A 29 -2.52 11.83 -10.90
N ALA A 30 -2.16 11.19 -9.79
CA ALA A 30 -0.76 11.01 -9.40
C ALA A 30 -0.09 9.88 -10.19
N GLU A 31 1.21 10.01 -10.43
CA GLU A 31 2.00 8.93 -11.02
C GLU A 31 2.37 7.93 -9.90
N VAL A 32 1.79 6.73 -9.93
CA VAL A 32 2.02 5.73 -8.88
C VAL A 32 2.23 4.34 -9.45
N ILE A 33 3.20 3.63 -8.89
CA ILE A 33 3.41 2.20 -9.12
C ILE A 33 3.06 1.41 -7.85
N GLN A 34 2.42 0.25 -8.02
CA GLN A 34 2.17 -0.70 -6.93
C GLN A 34 3.37 -1.63 -6.81
N LEU A 35 3.98 -1.70 -5.63
CA LEU A 35 5.01 -2.67 -5.32
C LEU A 35 4.40 -3.89 -4.63
N ASP A 36 4.42 -5.05 -5.29
CA ASP A 36 4.09 -6.35 -4.69
C ASP A 36 5.23 -6.79 -3.76
N TRP A 37 5.35 -6.10 -2.63
CA TRP A 37 6.33 -6.39 -1.60
C TRP A 37 5.77 -7.41 -0.62
N ARG A 38 6.61 -8.38 -0.22
CA ARG A 38 6.30 -9.37 0.82
C ARG A 38 7.43 -9.41 1.84
N PRO A 39 7.12 -9.61 3.14
CA PRO A 39 8.15 -9.71 4.16
C PRO A 39 9.12 -10.88 3.87
N PRO A 40 10.42 -10.74 4.17
CA PRO A 40 11.45 -11.74 3.85
C PRO A 40 11.20 -13.12 4.46
N THR A 41 10.55 -13.15 5.62
CA THR A 41 10.12 -14.37 6.30
C THR A 41 8.60 -14.47 6.14
N GLY A 42 8.11 -15.53 5.50
CA GLY A 42 6.68 -15.76 5.22
C GLY A 42 5.79 -15.99 6.45
N GLY A 43 6.22 -15.53 7.63
CA GLY A 43 5.56 -15.75 8.92
C GLY A 43 5.63 -17.21 9.40
N ASP A 44 5.05 -17.48 10.57
CA ASP A 44 4.68 -18.85 10.96
C ASP A 44 3.37 -19.20 10.21
N PRO A 45 3.38 -20.18 9.29
CA PRO A 45 2.18 -20.54 8.52
C PRO A 45 0.98 -20.89 9.41
N ARG A 46 1.21 -21.42 10.62
CA ARG A 46 0.13 -21.74 11.57
C ARG A 46 -0.51 -20.47 12.12
N LEU A 47 0.31 -19.46 12.43
CA LEU A 47 -0.20 -18.18 12.92
C LEU A 47 -0.95 -17.43 11.81
N ALA A 48 -0.46 -17.49 10.57
CA ALA A 48 -1.16 -16.96 9.40
C ALA A 48 -2.52 -17.64 9.20
N ALA A 49 -2.60 -18.97 9.33
CA ALA A 49 -3.86 -19.72 9.23
C ALA A 49 -4.85 -19.37 10.35
N LEU A 50 -4.37 -19.19 11.60
CA LEU A 50 -5.20 -18.76 12.73
C LEU A 50 -5.75 -17.34 12.52
N LEU A 51 -4.92 -16.41 12.05
CA LEU A 51 -5.37 -15.05 11.71
C LEU A 51 -6.40 -15.05 10.58
N ALA A 52 -6.20 -15.88 9.54
CA ALA A 52 -7.17 -16.03 8.46
C ALA A 52 -8.52 -16.56 8.96
N SER A 53 -8.54 -17.47 9.94
CA SER A 53 -9.80 -17.95 10.54
C SER A 53 -10.57 -16.91 11.37
N LEU A 54 -9.97 -15.76 11.65
CA LEU A 54 -10.61 -14.63 12.32
C LEU A 54 -11.12 -13.56 11.34
N GLN A 55 -10.88 -13.71 10.04
CA GLN A 55 -11.47 -12.83 9.04
C GLN A 55 -12.94 -13.23 8.89
N ASP A 56 -13.85 -12.35 9.31
CA ASP A 56 -15.28 -12.52 9.11
C ASP A 56 -15.59 -12.41 7.61
N ASP A 57 -16.27 -13.43 7.07
CA ASP A 57 -16.84 -13.42 5.72
C ASP A 57 -18.12 -12.56 5.72
N ASP A 58 -17.99 -11.25 5.51
CA ASP A 58 -19.11 -10.36 5.11
C ASP A 58 -19.04 -10.05 3.60
#